data_AF-A0A9N9LPZ5-F1
#
_entry.id   AF-A0A9N9LPZ5-F1
#
_cell.length_a   1.000
_cell.length_b   1.000
_cell.length_c   1.000
_cell.angle_alpha   90.00
_cell.angle_beta   90.00
_cell.angle_gamma   90.00
#
_symmetry.space_group_name_H-M   'P 1'
#
loop_
_entity.id
_entity.type
_entity.pdbx_description
1 polymer ?
#
loop_
_entity_poly.entity_id
_entity_poly.type
_entity_poly.pdbx_seq_one_letter_code
_entity_poly.pdbx_strand_id
1 'polypeptide(L)'
;MEGRGRRGVEDKITTVLNNLTTTLLLELNKPLFSSPESLNQQPPANTEIPCSIILTEYKSFLSSTVHFLHAIQELQMLYHFGEESGVAKGVGTLQRQWASRSGNSQNRSFIEQQIACYKPTECFPKNEVLIRGVEVVEYLNDLLDLFD
;
A
#
# COMPACT_ATOMS: atom_id res chain seq x y z
N MET A 1 -10.23 24.27 24.80
CA MET A 1 -11.08 23.63 23.76
C MET A 1 -10.27 22.87 22.70
N GLU A 2 -8.95 23.05 22.62
CA GLU A 2 -8.08 22.45 21.57
C GLU A 2 -7.97 20.91 21.59
N GLY A 3 -8.03 20.27 22.76
CA GLY A 3 -7.86 18.82 22.87
C GLY A 3 -9.02 17.98 22.30
N ARG A 4 -10.20 18.58 22.04
CA ARG A 4 -11.36 17.83 21.50
C ARG A 4 -11.32 17.73 19.97
N GLY A 5 -10.78 18.76 19.30
CA GLY A 5 -10.59 18.76 17.84
C GLY A 5 -9.47 17.83 17.40
N ARG A 6 -8.31 17.90 18.06
CA ARG A 6 -7.16 17.02 17.78
C ARG A 6 -7.53 15.53 17.90
N ARG A 7 -8.15 15.13 19.02
CA ARG A 7 -8.58 13.73 19.23
C ARG A 7 -9.58 13.27 18.15
N GLY A 8 -10.57 14.09 17.83
CA GLY A 8 -11.54 13.73 16.78
C GLY A 8 -10.93 13.62 15.38
N VAL A 9 -9.85 14.33 15.09
CA VAL A 9 -9.07 14.18 13.85
C VAL A 9 -8.23 12.91 13.90
N GLU A 10 -7.51 12.67 15.00
CA GLU A 10 -6.71 11.45 15.22
C GLU A 10 -7.55 10.19 15.03
N ASP A 11 -8.74 10.12 15.65
CA ASP A 11 -9.65 8.97 15.58
C ASP A 11 -10.09 8.67 14.13
N LYS A 12 -10.37 9.72 13.35
CA LYS A 12 -10.76 9.58 11.93
C LYS A 12 -9.61 9.05 11.08
N ILE A 13 -8.42 9.64 11.22
CA ILE A 13 -7.24 9.21 10.47
C ILE A 13 -6.88 7.76 10.83
N THR A 14 -6.89 7.44 12.12
CA THR A 14 -6.67 6.09 12.64
C THR A 14 -7.66 5.09 12.03
N THR A 15 -8.94 5.45 11.96
CA THR A 15 -9.97 4.60 11.35
C THR A 15 -9.69 4.35 9.87
N VAL A 16 -9.32 5.40 9.11
CA VAL A 16 -8.99 5.27 7.69
C VAL A 16 -7.76 4.38 7.48
N LEU A 17 -6.70 4.58 8.26
CA LEU A 17 -5.49 3.76 8.21
C LEU A 17 -5.80 2.30 8.53
N ASN A 18 -6.56 2.03 9.60
CA ASN A 18 -6.94 0.68 9.99
C ASN A 18 -7.75 -0.03 8.90
N ASN A 19 -8.69 0.66 8.27
CA ASN A 19 -9.48 0.11 7.17
C ASN A 19 -8.59 -0.22 5.96
N LEU A 20 -7.67 0.69 5.61
CA LEU A 20 -6.70 0.47 4.54
C LEU A 20 -5.80 -0.73 4.83
N THR A 21 -5.18 -0.78 6.01
CA THR A 21 -4.26 -1.87 6.38
C THR A 21 -4.98 -3.21 6.52
N THR A 22 -6.24 -3.21 6.95
CA THR A 22 -7.07 -4.43 6.99
C THR A 22 -7.38 -4.92 5.59
N THR A 23 -7.78 -4.01 4.70
CA THR A 23 -8.07 -4.33 3.29
C THR A 23 -6.82 -4.87 2.59
N LEU A 24 -5.69 -4.18 2.78
CA LEU A 24 -4.40 -4.60 2.24
C LEU A 24 -3.98 -5.98 2.74
N LEU A 25 -4.15 -6.26 4.03
CA LEU A 25 -3.87 -7.58 4.61
C LEU A 25 -4.74 -8.67 3.99
N LEU A 26 -6.03 -8.39 3.77
CA LEU A 26 -6.94 -9.34 3.13
C LEU A 26 -6.48 -9.67 1.70
N GLU A 27 -6.07 -8.66 0.92
CA GLU A 27 -5.51 -8.87 -0.42
C GLU A 27 -4.18 -9.64 -0.39
N LEU A 28 -3.30 -9.35 0.57
CA LEU A 28 -2.03 -10.08 0.77
C LEU A 28 -2.23 -11.54 1.15
N ASN A 29 -3.34 -11.86 1.81
CA ASN A 29 -3.68 -13.22 2.19
C ASN A 29 -4.28 -14.04 1.04
N LYS A 30 -4.65 -13.40 -0.09
CA LYS A 30 -5.18 -14.12 -1.25
C LYS A 30 -4.06 -14.87 -1.98
N PRO A 31 -4.27 -16.14 -2.35
CA PRO A 31 -3.34 -16.85 -3.23
C PRO A 31 -3.21 -16.12 -4.57
N LEU A 32 -1.99 -15.88 -5.01
CA LEU A 32 -1.72 -15.27 -6.33
C LEU A 32 -2.19 -16.15 -7.49
N PHE A 33 -2.25 -17.46 -7.27
CA PHE A 33 -2.68 -18.45 -8.25
C PHE A 33 -3.49 -19.52 -7.51
N SER A 34 -4.81 -19.50 -7.66
CA SER A 34 -5.68 -20.58 -7.20
C SER A 34 -5.47 -21.79 -8.12
N SER A 35 -4.74 -22.82 -7.68
CA SER A 35 -4.61 -24.15 -8.34
C SER A 35 -3.98 -24.20 -9.76
N PRO A 36 -3.17 -25.23 -10.09
CA PRO A 36 -2.75 -25.51 -11.47
C PRO A 36 -3.91 -25.71 -12.44
N GLU A 37 -5.12 -25.99 -11.95
CA GLU A 37 -6.33 -26.16 -12.77
C GLU A 37 -6.85 -24.83 -13.35
N SER A 38 -6.55 -23.69 -12.73
CA SER A 38 -6.93 -22.36 -13.25
C SER A 38 -5.98 -21.84 -14.34
N LEU A 39 -4.82 -22.47 -14.55
CA LEU A 39 -3.97 -22.21 -15.71
C LEU A 39 -4.52 -22.82 -17.01
N ASN A 40 -5.48 -23.75 -16.91
CA ASN A 40 -6.21 -24.33 -18.05
C ASN A 40 -7.51 -23.58 -18.37
N GLN A 41 -7.90 -22.60 -17.55
CA GLN A 41 -8.88 -21.59 -17.95
C GLN A 41 -8.12 -20.42 -18.55
N GLN A 42 -7.66 -20.65 -19.79
CA GLN A 42 -7.35 -19.55 -20.69
C GLN A 42 -8.49 -18.52 -20.58
N PRO A 43 -8.18 -17.24 -20.26
CA PRO A 43 -9.17 -16.19 -20.39
C PRO A 43 -9.78 -16.31 -21.79
N PRO A 44 -11.08 -16.03 -21.98
CA PRO A 44 -11.65 -15.98 -23.31
C PRO A 44 -10.73 -15.13 -24.19
N ALA A 45 -10.31 -15.71 -25.30
CA ALA A 45 -9.37 -15.08 -26.22
C ALA A 45 -9.82 -13.64 -26.51
N ASN A 46 -8.86 -12.71 -26.41
CA ASN A 46 -8.90 -11.35 -26.96
C ASN A 46 -9.54 -10.25 -26.12
N THR A 47 -9.02 -10.01 -24.92
CA THR A 47 -8.83 -8.61 -24.50
C THR A 47 -7.52 -8.50 -23.73
N GLU A 48 -6.40 -8.51 -24.47
CA GLU A 48 -5.14 -8.04 -23.92
C GLU A 48 -5.36 -6.60 -23.46
N ILE A 49 -5.23 -6.35 -22.15
CA ILE A 49 -5.32 -4.99 -21.62
C ILE A 49 -4.10 -4.23 -22.16
N PRO A 50 -4.27 -3.14 -22.91
CA PRO A 50 -3.14 -2.40 -23.45
C PRO A 50 -2.18 -1.93 -22.34
N CYS A 51 -0.87 -2.05 -22.57
CA CYS A 51 0.13 -1.59 -21.60
C CYS A 51 -0.05 -0.13 -21.19
N SER A 52 -0.56 0.73 -22.09
CA SER A 52 -0.89 2.11 -21.77
C SER A 52 -1.90 2.24 -20.63
N ILE A 53 -2.90 1.36 -20.56
CA ILE A 53 -3.90 1.33 -19.48
C ILE A 53 -3.24 0.87 -18.18
N ILE A 54 -2.54 -0.27 -18.21
CA ILE A 54 -1.86 -0.84 -17.03
C ILE A 54 -0.89 0.17 -16.41
N LEU A 55 -0.07 0.82 -17.25
CA LEU A 55 0.89 1.84 -16.80
C LEU A 55 0.18 3.10 -16.28
N THR A 56 -0.95 3.49 -16.86
CA THR A 56 -1.73 4.64 -16.40
C THR A 56 -2.36 4.37 -15.03
N GLU A 57 -2.98 3.20 -14.85
CA GLU A 57 -3.56 2.77 -13.59
C GLU A 57 -2.50 2.67 -12.50
N TYR A 58 -1.34 2.08 -12.81
CA TYR A 58 -0.23 1.97 -11.86
C TYR A 58 0.31 3.34 -11.44
N LYS A 59 0.50 4.28 -12.38
CA LYS A 59 0.92 5.65 -12.06
C LYS A 59 -0.13 6.39 -11.24
N SER A 60 -1.41 6.20 -11.54
CA SER A 60 -2.53 6.78 -10.79
C SER A 60 -2.56 6.25 -9.35
N PHE A 61 -2.34 4.94 -9.19
CA PHE A 61 -2.20 4.29 -7.90
C PHE A 61 -1.06 4.92 -7.09
N LEU A 62 0.16 4.98 -7.65
CA LEU A 62 1.31 5.59 -6.98
C LEU A 62 1.06 7.05 -6.61
N SER A 63 0.51 7.85 -7.53
CA SER A 63 0.16 9.25 -7.26
C SER A 63 -0.84 9.40 -6.11
N SER A 64 -1.84 8.53 -6.06
CA SER A 64 -2.84 8.51 -4.98
C SER A 64 -2.22 8.07 -3.65
N THR A 65 -1.31 7.09 -3.66
CA THR A 65 -0.55 6.68 -2.48
C THR A 65 0.28 7.84 -1.93
N VAL A 66 1.04 8.52 -2.79
CA VAL A 66 1.88 9.66 -2.38
C VAL A 66 1.03 10.80 -1.83
N HIS A 67 -0.09 11.15 -2.48
CA HIS A 67 -1.01 12.15 -1.96
C HIS A 67 -1.58 11.79 -0.59
N PHE A 68 -1.94 10.52 -0.39
CA PHE A 68 -2.44 10.05 0.90
C PHE A 68 -1.39 10.17 2.00
N LEU A 69 -0.14 9.75 1.74
CA LEU A 69 0.96 9.86 2.70
C LEU A 69 1.30 11.32 3.00
N HIS A 70 1.31 12.17 1.98
CA HIS A 70 1.50 13.61 2.14
C HIS A 70 0.42 14.25 3.02
N ALA A 71 -0.84 13.88 2.83
CA ALA A 71 -1.93 14.38 3.68
C ALA A 71 -1.75 13.96 5.15
N ILE A 72 -1.27 12.74 5.42
CA ILE A 72 -0.93 12.30 6.78
C ILE A 72 0.24 13.12 7.32
N GLN A 73 1.27 13.36 6.52
CA GLN A 73 2.42 14.18 6.90
C GLN A 73 2.00 15.60 7.30
N GLU A 74 1.16 16.26 6.50
CA GLU A 74 0.66 17.60 6.81
C GLU A 74 -0.12 17.62 8.14
N LEU A 75 -0.94 16.59 8.37
CA LEU A 75 -1.69 16.45 9.62
C LEU A 75 -0.75 16.15 10.80
N GLN A 76 0.30 15.36 10.60
CA GLN A 76 1.31 15.11 11.62
C GLN A 76 2.07 16.39 11.98
N MET A 77 2.47 17.18 10.99
CA MET A 77 3.12 18.47 11.20
C MET A 77 2.21 19.49 11.91
N LEU A 78 0.90 19.43 11.70
CA LEU A 78 -0.06 20.34 12.32
C LEU A 78 -0.42 19.95 13.75
N TYR A 79 -0.62 18.65 14.01
CA TYR A 79 -1.17 18.16 15.27
C TYR A 79 -0.14 17.51 16.20
N HIS A 80 1.04 17.15 15.68
CA HIS A 80 2.12 16.48 16.40
C HIS A 80 1.62 15.26 17.19
N PHE A 81 1.05 14.28 16.48
CA PHE A 81 0.66 13.02 17.11
C PHE A 81 1.93 12.32 17.61
N GLY A 82 1.88 11.72 18.80
CA GLY A 82 3.05 11.00 19.33
C GLY A 82 3.12 9.56 18.82
N GLU A 83 4.23 8.89 19.10
CA GLU A 83 4.49 7.48 18.76
C GLU A 83 3.37 6.51 19.17
N GLU A 84 2.72 6.77 20.31
CA GLU A 84 1.64 5.92 20.83
C GLU A 84 0.27 6.14 20.16
N SER A 85 0.17 7.14 19.28
CA SER A 85 -1.06 7.48 18.58
C SER A 85 -1.55 6.36 17.67
N GLY A 86 -2.86 6.35 17.43
CA GLY A 86 -3.45 5.43 16.45
C GLY A 86 -2.93 5.67 15.03
N VAL A 87 -2.54 6.92 14.72
CA VAL A 87 -1.98 7.31 13.43
C VAL A 87 -0.60 6.68 13.23
N ALA A 88 0.32 6.86 14.18
CA ALA A 88 1.66 6.26 14.13
C ALA A 88 1.58 4.73 13.98
N LYS A 89 0.72 4.08 14.77
CA LYS A 89 0.48 2.62 14.70
C LYS A 89 -0.07 2.19 13.34
N GLY A 90 -0.98 2.97 12.76
CA GLY A 90 -1.56 2.73 11.44
C GLY A 90 -0.52 2.85 10.32
N VAL A 91 0.26 3.93 10.31
CA VAL A 91 1.36 4.14 9.35
C VAL A 91 2.39 3.02 9.49
N GLY A 92 2.77 2.64 10.71
CA GLY A 92 3.73 1.56 10.96
C GLY A 92 3.21 0.20 10.49
N THR A 93 1.89 -0.03 10.58
CA THR A 93 1.28 -1.25 10.04
C THR A 93 1.29 -1.25 8.51
N LEU A 94 0.97 -0.13 7.89
CA LEU A 94 1.04 0.04 6.43
C LEU A 94 2.46 -0.20 5.92
N GLN A 95 3.47 0.40 6.56
CA GLN A 95 4.89 0.21 6.26
C GLN A 95 5.28 -1.26 6.31
N ARG A 96 4.92 -1.98 7.39
CA ARG A 96 5.23 -3.41 7.52
C ARG A 96 4.58 -4.24 6.44
N GLN A 97 3.32 -3.99 6.10
CA GLN A 97 2.61 -4.72 5.04
C GLN A 97 3.21 -4.44 3.66
N TRP A 98 3.71 -3.22 3.45
CA TRP A 98 4.32 -2.82 2.19
C TRP A 98 5.68 -3.49 1.97
N ALA A 99 6.52 -3.52 3.02
CA ALA A 99 7.92 -3.92 2.94
C ALA A 99 8.18 -5.38 3.37
N SER A 100 7.38 -5.92 4.28
CA SER A 100 7.67 -7.20 4.95
C SER A 100 6.75 -8.33 4.49
N ARG A 101 7.31 -9.54 4.52
CA ARG A 101 6.59 -10.80 4.36
C ARG A 101 5.87 -11.25 5.62
N SER A 102 6.24 -10.68 6.77
CA SER A 102 5.75 -11.09 8.08
C SER A 102 4.28 -10.71 8.29
N GLY A 103 3.48 -11.64 8.80
CA GLY A 103 2.12 -11.35 9.27
C GLY A 103 1.00 -11.59 8.26
N ASN A 104 1.30 -12.09 7.06
CA ASN A 104 0.31 -12.60 6.12
C ASN A 104 0.56 -14.07 5.75
N SER A 105 -0.50 -14.78 5.35
CA SER A 105 -0.52 -16.22 5.09
C SER A 105 0.28 -16.62 3.84
N GLN A 106 0.53 -15.66 2.94
CA GLN A 106 1.26 -15.89 1.70
C GLN A 106 2.77 -15.64 1.84
N ASN A 107 3.22 -15.16 3.01
CA ASN A 107 4.60 -14.79 3.29
C ASN A 107 5.18 -13.86 2.20
N ARG A 108 4.43 -12.81 1.85
CA ARG A 108 4.79 -11.83 0.80
C ARG A 108 4.57 -10.41 1.25
N SER A 109 5.41 -9.48 0.78
CA SER A 109 5.13 -8.05 0.92
C SER A 109 4.19 -7.56 -0.19
N PHE A 110 3.60 -6.38 -0.03
CA PHE A 110 2.80 -5.78 -1.10
C PHE A 110 3.60 -5.51 -2.36
N ILE A 111 4.87 -5.11 -2.23
CA ILE A 111 5.78 -4.95 -3.38
C ILE A 111 5.90 -6.27 -4.15
N GLU A 112 6.10 -7.38 -3.44
CA GLU A 112 6.24 -8.70 -4.06
C GLU A 112 4.95 -9.18 -4.71
N GLN A 113 3.80 -8.86 -4.11
CA GLN A 113 2.50 -9.12 -4.70
C GLN A 113 2.32 -8.31 -5.99
N GLN A 114 2.62 -7.02 -6.00
CA GLN A 114 2.54 -6.19 -7.21
C GLN A 114 3.49 -6.68 -8.31
N ILE A 115 4.74 -7.02 -7.97
CA ILE A 115 5.69 -7.60 -8.94
C ILE A 115 5.12 -8.88 -9.53
N ALA A 116 4.55 -9.77 -8.72
CA ALA A 116 3.97 -11.02 -9.21
C ALA A 116 2.73 -10.79 -10.09
N CYS A 117 1.88 -9.82 -9.75
CA CYS A 117 0.69 -9.46 -10.52
C CYS A 117 1.04 -8.85 -11.88
N TYR A 118 2.06 -7.98 -11.94
CA TYR A 118 2.46 -7.32 -13.19
C TYR A 118 3.44 -8.12 -14.04
N LYS A 119 4.12 -9.13 -13.47
CA LYS A 119 5.12 -9.93 -14.20
C LYS A 119 4.58 -10.52 -15.53
N PRO A 120 3.36 -11.09 -15.60
CA PRO A 120 2.84 -11.66 -16.85
C PRO A 120 2.52 -10.64 -17.94
N THR A 121 2.42 -9.35 -17.61
CA THR A 121 2.01 -8.32 -18.57
C THR A 121 3.19 -7.83 -19.41
N GLU A 122 4.42 -7.98 -18.91
CA GLU A 122 5.67 -7.48 -19.52
C GLU A 122 5.67 -5.97 -19.83
N CYS A 123 4.67 -5.22 -19.36
CA CYS A 123 4.48 -3.81 -19.68
C CYS A 123 5.46 -2.88 -18.95
N PHE A 124 6.14 -3.37 -17.91
CA PHE A 124 7.01 -2.56 -17.07
C PHE A 124 8.47 -2.72 -17.46
N PRO A 125 9.25 -1.62 -17.48
CA PRO A 125 10.70 -1.71 -17.49
C PRO A 125 11.20 -2.57 -16.33
N LYS A 126 12.38 -3.16 -16.52
CA LYS A 126 13.01 -4.02 -15.51
C LYS A 126 13.09 -3.29 -14.16
N ASN A 127 12.60 -3.95 -13.12
CA ASN A 127 12.60 -3.47 -11.73
C ASN A 127 11.77 -2.20 -11.45
N GLU A 128 11.04 -1.62 -12.40
CA GLU A 128 10.28 -0.37 -12.16
C GLU A 128 9.34 -0.51 -10.96
N VAL A 129 8.55 -1.59 -10.90
CA VAL A 129 7.60 -1.85 -9.81
C VAL A 129 8.31 -1.98 -8.46
N LEU A 130 9.49 -2.60 -8.44
CA LEU A 130 10.30 -2.74 -7.23
C LEU A 130 10.83 -1.38 -6.77
N ILE A 131 11.41 -0.60 -7.69
CA ILE A 131 12.01 0.71 -7.38
C ILE A 131 10.95 1.64 -6.78
N ARG A 132 9.80 1.78 -7.45
CA ARG A 132 8.69 2.61 -6.94
C ARG A 132 8.12 2.08 -5.63
N GLY A 133 8.08 0.76 -5.47
CA GLY A 133 7.70 0.14 -4.21
C GLY A 133 8.63 0.55 -3.07
N VAL A 134 9.95 0.54 -3.30
CA VAL A 134 10.96 0.97 -2.32
C VAL A 134 10.84 2.46 -2.02
N GLU A 135 10.63 3.32 -3.02
CA GLU A 135 10.41 4.77 -2.81
C GLU A 135 9.22 5.04 -1.86
N VAL A 136 8.14 4.27 -1.97
CA VAL A 136 7.00 4.39 -1.03
C VAL A 136 7.37 3.92 0.38
N VAL A 137 8.19 2.87 0.50
CA VAL A 137 8.68 2.39 1.81
C VAL A 137 9.59 3.43 2.46
N GLU A 138 10.45 4.07 1.69
CA GLU A 138 11.32 5.16 2.15
C GLU A 138 10.47 6.32 2.69
N TYR A 139 9.45 6.77 1.95
CA TYR A 139 8.52 7.77 2.45
C TYR A 139 7.85 7.30 3.75
N LEU A 140 7.33 6.07 3.80
CA LEU A 140 6.70 5.57 5.02
C LEU A 140 7.64 5.56 6.23
N ASN A 141 8.93 5.27 6.04
CA ASN A 141 9.92 5.35 7.10
C ASN A 141 10.16 6.80 7.52
N ASP A 142 10.40 7.71 6.57
CA ASP A 142 10.57 9.14 6.86
C ASP A 142 9.36 9.73 7.59
N LEU A 143 8.16 9.29 7.25
CA LEU A 143 6.92 9.70 7.90
C LEU A 143 6.83 9.16 9.33
N LEU A 144 7.31 7.93 9.59
CA LEU A 144 7.35 7.36 10.93
C LEU A 144 8.31 8.10 11.85
N ASP A 145 9.47 8.52 11.33
CA ASP A 145 10.46 9.31 12.06
C ASP A 145 9.91 10.68 12.52
N LEU A 146 8.78 11.14 11.95
CA LEU A 146 8.11 12.37 12.40
C LEU A 146 7.22 12.18 13.64
N PHE A 147 6.96 10.94 14.07
CA PHE A 147 6.14 10.64 15.25
C PHE A 147 6.97 10.49 16.55
N ASP A 148 8.29 10.48 16.42
CA ASP A 148 9.28 10.48 17.52
C ASP A 148 9.23 11.77 18.37
#